data_AF-A0A804NR36-F1
#
_entry.id   AF-A0A804NR36-F1
#
_cell.length_a   1.000
_cell.length_b   1.000
_cell.length_c   1.000
_cell.angle_alpha   90.00
_cell.angle_beta   90.00
_cell.angle_gamma   90.00
#
_symmetry.space_group_name_H-M   'P 1'
#
loop_
_entity.id
_entity.type
_entity.pdbx_description
1 polymer ?
#
loop_
_entity_poly.entity_id
_entity_poly.type
_entity_poly.pdbx_seq_one_letter_code
_entity_poly.pdbx_strand_id
1 'polypeptide(L)'
;LPLLVPQLVRADAIPDRPGDIYWIISTTKLHNLTQYQAVERVNPTLVPTDLDVGTMVTFPVFCQCPAVDDNATTLVTYVMQPGDTYASVAAAFSVAYPQ
;
A
#
# COMPACT_ATOMS: atom_id res chain seq x y z
N LEU A 1 15.35 0.28 10.37
CA LEU A 1 15.39 -0.46 9.09
C LEU A 1 13.97 -0.35 8.51
N PRO A 2 13.73 0.27 7.34
CA PRO A 2 12.38 0.31 6.78
C PRO A 2 11.94 -1.13 6.52
N LEU A 3 10.81 -1.53 7.12
CA LEU A 3 10.27 -2.87 6.94
C LEU A 3 9.26 -2.82 5.80
N LEU A 4 9.41 -3.72 4.84
CA LEU A 4 8.32 -4.01 3.91
C LEU A 4 7.30 -4.83 4.69
N VAL A 5 6.14 -4.26 4.96
CA VAL A 5 5.03 -5.01 5.56
C VAL A 5 4.25 -5.62 4.39
N PRO A 6 4.19 -6.95 4.27
CA PRO A 6 3.36 -7.60 3.27
C PRO A 6 1.88 -7.37 3.63
N GLN A 7 1.16 -6.65 2.79
CA GLN A 7 -0.30 -6.53 2.86
C GLN A 7 -0.92 -7.55 1.91
N LEU A 8 -1.69 -8.50 2.44
CA LEU A 8 -2.46 -9.39 1.59
C LEU A 8 -3.72 -8.67 1.11
N VAL A 9 -3.84 -8.50 -0.20
CA VAL A 9 -5.05 -7.98 -0.83
C VAL A 9 -5.68 -9.10 -1.63
N ARG A 10 -6.98 -9.32 -1.42
CA ARG A 10 -7.77 -10.26 -2.21
C ARG A 10 -8.03 -9.63 -3.59
N ALA A 11 -7.72 -10.37 -4.65
CA ALA A 11 -8.12 -10.02 -6.00
C ALA A 11 -9.66 -10.08 -6.07
N ASP A 12 -10.26 -8.93 -6.31
CA ASP A 12 -11.69 -8.83 -6.61
C ASP A 12 -11.88 -8.86 -8.12
N ALA A 13 -13.05 -9.30 -8.58
CA ALA A 13 -13.43 -9.20 -9.98
C ALA A 13 -13.45 -7.72 -10.39
N ILE A 14 -12.44 -7.27 -11.13
CA ILE A 14 -12.47 -5.96 -11.79
C ILE A 14 -13.11 -6.19 -13.16
N PRO A 15 -14.32 -5.64 -13.43
CA PRO A 15 -14.87 -5.70 -14.76
C PRO A 15 -13.95 -4.90 -15.69
N ASP A 16 -13.51 -5.56 -16.76
CA ASP A 16 -12.99 -4.99 -18.01
C ASP A 16 -11.48 -4.96 -18.27
N ARG A 17 -10.57 -5.24 -17.31
CA ARG A 17 -9.11 -5.34 -17.63
C ARG A 17 -8.32 -6.30 -16.71
N PRO A 18 -8.14 -7.57 -17.10
CA PRO A 18 -7.28 -8.52 -16.38
C PRO A 18 -5.84 -8.00 -16.24
N GLY A 19 -5.34 -7.34 -17.30
CA GLY A 19 -4.02 -6.72 -17.46
C GLY A 19 -3.54 -5.76 -16.37
N ASP A 20 -4.49 -5.08 -15.76
CA ASP A 20 -4.19 -3.88 -15.00
C ASP A 20 -4.26 -4.14 -13.50
N ILE A 21 -4.45 -5.38 -13.03
CA ILE A 21 -4.85 -5.64 -11.63
C ILE A 21 -3.78 -5.20 -10.63
N TYR A 22 -2.51 -5.59 -10.80
CA TYR A 22 -1.47 -5.13 -9.87
C TYR A 22 -1.29 -3.61 -9.92
N TRP A 23 -1.32 -3.02 -11.12
CA TRP A 23 -1.19 -1.58 -11.30
C TRP A 23 -2.37 -0.81 -10.68
N ILE A 24 -3.60 -1.23 -10.93
CA ILE A 24 -4.84 -0.66 -10.37
C ILE A 24 -4.80 -0.79 -8.86
N ILE A 25 -4.54 -1.97 -8.29
CA ILE A 25 -4.55 -2.12 -6.82
C ILE A 25 -3.47 -1.24 -6.18
N SER A 26 -2.27 -1.21 -6.78
CA SER A 26 -1.15 -0.39 -6.29
C SER A 26 -1.47 1.11 -6.35
N THR A 27 -2.09 1.58 -7.43
CA THR A 27 -2.32 3.01 -7.68
C THR A 27 -3.63 3.54 -7.09
N THR A 28 -4.68 2.72 -7.06
CA THR A 28 -6.02 3.11 -6.61
C THR A 28 -6.28 2.66 -5.17
N LYS A 29 -6.32 1.35 -4.89
CA LYS A 29 -6.65 0.81 -3.56
C LYS A 29 -5.58 1.12 -2.52
N LEU A 30 -4.31 1.12 -2.94
CA LEU A 30 -3.16 1.41 -2.08
C LEU A 30 -2.63 2.83 -2.28
N HIS A 31 -3.30 3.70 -3.06
CA HIS A 31 -2.92 5.11 -3.22
C HIS A 31 -1.43 5.34 -3.53
N ASN A 32 -0.82 4.52 -4.39
CA ASN A 32 0.60 4.53 -4.75
C ASN A 32 1.58 4.19 -3.61
N LEU A 33 1.12 3.57 -2.51
CA LEU A 33 1.98 3.12 -1.40
C LEU A 33 2.98 2.03 -1.80
N THR A 34 2.72 1.36 -2.92
CA THR A 34 3.62 0.42 -3.54
C THR A 34 3.54 0.53 -5.06
N GLN A 35 4.55 0.01 -5.74
CA GLN A 35 4.59 -0.05 -7.19
C GLN A 35 4.34 -1.48 -7.65
N TYR A 36 3.63 -1.66 -8.75
CA TYR A 36 3.30 -3.00 -9.26
C TYR A 36 4.55 -3.87 -9.51
N GLN A 37 5.67 -3.27 -9.92
CA GLN A 37 6.94 -3.99 -10.09
C GLN A 37 7.48 -4.59 -8.77
N ALA A 38 7.17 -3.99 -7.63
CA ALA A 38 7.50 -4.55 -6.32
C ALA A 38 6.58 -5.74 -5.98
N VAL A 39 5.30 -5.65 -6.38
CA VAL A 39 4.31 -6.73 -6.21
C VAL A 39 4.69 -7.96 -7.03
N GLU A 40 5.14 -7.77 -8.28
CA GLU A 40 5.63 -8.85 -9.15
C GLU A 40 6.80 -9.62 -8.52
N ARG A 41 7.74 -8.92 -7.90
CA ARG A 41 8.90 -9.54 -7.23
C ARG A 41 8.51 -10.38 -6.01
N VAL A 42 7.45 -10.00 -5.30
CA VAL A 42 6.98 -10.70 -4.09
C VAL A 42 6.01 -11.83 -4.42
N ASN A 43 5.37 -11.80 -5.60
CA ASN A 43 4.43 -12.84 -6.06
C ASN A 43 4.91 -13.48 -7.37
N PRO A 44 6.05 -14.20 -7.37
CA PRO A 44 6.65 -14.73 -8.59
C PRO A 44 5.82 -15.83 -9.28
N THR A 45 4.86 -16.43 -8.57
CA THR A 45 4.00 -17.50 -9.07
C THR A 45 2.68 -17.01 -9.67
N LEU A 46 2.39 -15.70 -9.55
CA LEU A 46 1.14 -15.11 -9.99
C LEU A 46 1.37 -14.26 -11.22
N VAL A 47 0.42 -14.31 -12.16
CA VAL A 47 0.46 -13.49 -13.37
C VAL A 47 -0.19 -12.13 -13.04
N PRO A 48 0.51 -10.99 -13.19
CA PRO A 48 0.01 -9.66 -12.79
C PRO A 48 -1.31 -9.26 -13.46
N THR A 49 -1.51 -9.83 -14.64
CA THR A 49 -2.59 -9.57 -15.58
C THR A 49 -3.67 -10.65 -15.59
N ASP A 50 -3.52 -11.71 -14.79
CA ASP A 50 -4.40 -12.87 -14.84
C ASP A 50 -4.47 -13.48 -13.44
N LEU A 51 -5.45 -12.98 -12.67
CA LEU A 51 -5.67 -13.37 -11.28
C LEU A 51 -7.09 -13.88 -11.16
N ASP A 52 -7.23 -15.12 -10.71
CA ASP A 52 -8.53 -15.68 -10.37
C ASP A 52 -9.18 -14.87 -9.24
N VAL A 53 -10.49 -14.67 -9.33
CA VAL A 53 -11.26 -13.99 -8.29
C VAL A 53 -11.06 -14.71 -6.95
N GLY A 54 -10.65 -13.96 -5.93
CA GLY A 54 -10.36 -14.50 -4.61
C GLY A 54 -8.89 -14.89 -4.38
N THR A 55 -8.03 -14.80 -5.40
CA THR A 55 -6.57 -14.98 -5.25
C THR A 55 -6.00 -13.96 -4.27
N MET A 56 -5.15 -14.41 -3.35
CA MET A 56 -4.45 -13.52 -2.42
C MET A 56 -3.14 -13.05 -3.04
N VAL A 57 -2.99 -11.73 -3.15
CA VAL A 57 -1.79 -11.09 -3.69
C VAL A 57 -1.10 -10.32 -2.57
N THR A 58 0.21 -10.49 -2.45
CA THR A 58 1.01 -9.80 -1.43
C THR A 58 1.53 -8.47 -1.96
N PHE A 59 1.06 -7.37 -1.41
CA PHE A 59 1.52 -6.02 -1.73
C PHE A 59 2.52 -5.54 -0.67
N PRO A 60 3.80 -5.36 -1.02
CA PRO A 60 4.77 -4.83 -0.06
C PRO A 60 4.54 -3.33 0.13
N VAL A 61 4.09 -2.90 1.29
CA VAL A 61 4.02 -1.47 1.64
C VAL A 61 5.22 -1.09 2.49
N PHE A 62 5.80 0.07 2.21
CA PHE A 62 6.86 0.62 3.04
C PHE A 62 6.26 1.10 4.35
N CYS A 63 6.64 0.46 5.45
CA CYS A 63 6.30 0.92 6.79
C CYS A 63 7.58 1.14 7.59
N GLN A 64 7.64 2.26 8.29
CA GLN A 64 8.68 2.48 9.27
C GLN A 64 8.17 1.94 10.61
N CYS A 65 8.60 0.76 11.05
CA CYS A 65 8.21 0.29 12.38
C CYS A 65 8.69 1.28 13.45
N PRO A 66 7.86 1.61 14.46
CA PRO A 66 8.30 2.42 15.57
C PRO A 66 9.42 1.69 16.31
N ALA A 67 10.27 2.43 17.02
CA ALA A 67 11.13 1.77 18.00
C ALA A 67 10.23 1.09 19.04
N VAL A 68 10.69 0.02 19.68
CA VAL A 68 9.91 -0.74 20.69
C VAL A 68 9.42 0.18 21.83
N ASP A 69 10.05 1.34 21.99
CA ASP A 69 9.80 2.34 23.02
C ASP A 69 8.65 3.30 22.66
N ASP A 70 8.27 3.35 21.38
CA ASP A 70 7.14 4.14 20.91
C ASP A 70 5.86 3.31 21.15
N ASN A 71 5.03 3.73 22.10
CA ASN A 71 3.68 3.19 22.35
C ASN A 71 2.70 3.45 21.18
N ALA A 72 3.20 3.52 19.94
CA ALA A 72 2.44 3.70 18.73
C ALA A 72 1.75 2.38 18.37
N THR A 73 0.49 2.25 18.79
CA THR A 73 -0.39 1.10 18.48
C THR A 73 -0.86 1.08 17.03
N THR A 74 -0.63 2.15 16.26
CA THR A 74 -1.09 2.26 14.87
C THR A 74 -0.08 3.02 14.05
N LEU A 75 0.28 2.47 12.89
CA LEU A 75 1.14 3.10 11.91
C LEU A 75 0.38 3.28 10.61
N VAL A 76 0.44 4.49 10.09
CA VAL A 76 -0.17 4.85 8.81
C VAL A 76 0.94 5.33 7.89
N THR A 77 1.01 4.73 6.71
CA THR A 77 1.91 5.15 5.65
C THR A 77 1.07 5.88 4.61
N TYR A 78 1.54 7.05 4.17
CA TYR A 78 0.80 7.93 3.28
C TYR A 78 1.73 8.48 2.20
N VAL A 79 1.24 8.49 0.96
CA VAL A 79 1.94 9.10 -0.17
C VAL A 79 1.46 10.53 -0.33
N MET A 80 2.36 11.49 -0.09
CA MET A 80 2.10 12.92 -0.27
C MET A 80 1.55 13.21 -1.67
N GLN A 81 0.38 13.84 -1.74
CA GLN A 81 -0.24 14.31 -2.98
C GLN A 81 0.18 15.75 -3.29
N PRO A 82 0.11 16.20 -4.56
CA PRO A 82 0.33 17.60 -4.90
C PRO A 82 -0.63 18.51 -4.13
N GLY A 83 -0.08 19.43 -3.32
CA GLY A 83 -0.85 20.35 -2.47
C GLY A 83 -0.92 19.95 -0.99
N ASP A 84 -0.47 18.76 -0.63
CA ASP A 84 -0.40 18.34 0.76
C ASP A 84 0.69 19.08 1.53
N THR A 85 0.39 19.40 2.79
CA THR A 85 1.34 19.88 3.79
C THR A 85 1.40 18.86 4.92
N TYR A 86 2.50 18.81 5.68
CA TYR A 86 2.57 17.93 6.85
C TYR A 86 1.42 18.20 7.83
N ALA A 87 1.01 19.45 7.98
CA ALA A 87 -0.13 19.82 8.82
C ALA A 87 -1.48 19.30 8.27
N SER A 88 -1.73 19.39 6.96
CA SER A 88 -2.99 18.90 6.37
C SER A 88 -3.08 17.38 6.41
N VAL A 89 -1.97 16.68 6.19
CA VAL A 89 -1.91 15.22 6.30
C VAL A 89 -2.09 14.79 7.76
N ALA A 90 -1.41 15.44 8.69
CA ALA A 90 -1.56 15.16 10.11
C ALA A 90 -3.01 15.36 10.59
N ALA A 91 -3.65 16.45 10.17
CA ALA A 91 -5.06 16.70 10.45
C ALA A 91 -5.99 15.63 9.85
N ALA A 92 -5.73 15.14 8.63
CA ALA A 92 -6.52 14.09 7.99
C ALA A 92 -6.48 12.76 8.77
N PHE A 93 -5.36 12.46 9.41
CA PHE A 93 -5.18 11.27 10.23
C PHE A 93 -5.41 11.50 11.74
N SER A 94 -5.94 12.67 12.13
CA SER A 94 -6.13 13.05 13.54
C SER A 94 -4.86 12.93 14.39
N VAL A 95 -3.69 13.18 13.80
CA VAL A 95 -2.41 13.20 14.50
C VAL A 95 -1.90 14.64 14.65
N ALA A 96 -1.21 14.94 15.74
CA ALA A 96 -0.59 16.23 15.94
C ALA A 96 0.75 16.28 15.18
N TYR A 97 0.92 17.26 14.30
CA TYR A 97 2.24 17.60 13.75
C TYR A 97 2.89 18.66 14.65
N PRO A 98 3.99 18.36 15.37
CA PRO A 98 4.70 19.37 16.13
C PRO A 98 5.26 20.41 15.15
N GLN A 99 4.90 21.68 15.38
CA GLN A 99 5.44 22.83 14.64
C GLN A 99 6.91 23.05 14.96
#